data_AF-A0A3D1J2S2-F1
#
_entry.id   AF-A0A3D1J2S2-F1
#
_cell.length_a   1.000
_cell.length_b   1.000
_cell.length_c   1.000
_cell.angle_alpha   90.00
_cell.angle_beta   90.00
_cell.angle_gamma   90.00
#
_symmetry.space_group_name_H-M   'P 1'
#
loop_
_entity.id
_entity.type
_entity.pdbx_description
1 polymer ?
#
loop_
_entity_poly.entity_id
_entity_poly.type
_entity_poly.pdbx_seq_one_letter_code
_entity_poly.pdbx_strand_id
1 'polypeptide(L)' 'DTRVARCLAGLFNRHLYPWIGTLLQVSQEEIGYLTGTSRQRANQALQVLEKEGLLKVDYGGIQIL' A
#
# COMPACT_ATOMS: atom_id res chain seq x y z
N ASP A 1 2.51 -4.42 -9.63
CA ASP A 1 1.69 -3.48 -10.41
C ASP A 1 2.11 -2.06 -10.03
N THR A 2 2.57 -1.25 -10.98
CA THR A 2 3.11 0.08 -10.71
C THR A 2 2.08 1.03 -10.09
N ARG A 3 0.77 0.80 -10.33
CA ARG A 3 -0.30 1.64 -9.79
C ARG A 3 -0.40 1.56 -8.27
N VAL A 4 -0.33 0.34 -7.72
CA VAL A 4 -0.41 0.11 -6.26
C VAL A 4 0.77 0.76 -5.56
N ALA A 5 1.99 0.53 -6.05
CA ALA A 5 3.19 1.14 -5.49
C ALA A 5 3.13 2.67 -5.53
N ARG A 6 2.71 3.27 -6.66
CA ARG A 6 2.57 4.73 -6.80
C ARG A 6 1.51 5.31 -5.87
N CYS A 7 0.37 4.63 -5.72
CA CYS A 7 -0.69 5.04 -4.81
C CYS A 7 -0.18 5.08 -3.36
N LEU A 8 0.44 3.99 -2.90
CA LEU A 8 1.03 3.92 -1.56
C LEU A 8 2.11 4.99 -1.35
N ALA A 9 3.00 5.20 -2.32
CA ALA A 9 4.02 6.25 -2.23
C ALA A 9 3.41 7.66 -2.13
N GLY A 10 2.28 7.91 -2.80
CA GLY A 10 1.53 9.17 -2.69
C GLY A 10 0.92 9.35 -1.30
N LEU A 11 0.36 8.29 -0.72
CA LEU A 11 -0.23 8.31 0.62
C LEU A 11 0.82 8.52 1.72
N PHE A 12 2.07 8.09 1.52
CA PHE A 12 3.18 8.21 2.49
C PHE A 12 4.23 9.26 2.13
N ASN A 13 3.86 10.27 1.33
CA ASN A 13 4.81 11.31 0.98
C ASN A 13 5.19 12.16 2.21
N ARG A 14 6.35 11.89 2.81
CA ARG A 14 6.85 12.58 4.01
C ARG A 14 7.07 14.09 3.82
N HIS A 15 7.26 14.56 2.59
CA HIS A 15 7.35 16.00 2.33
C HIS A 15 6.00 16.69 2.43
N LEU A 16 4.92 16.00 2.04
CA LEU A 16 3.55 16.51 2.13
C LEU A 16 2.93 16.24 3.52
N TYR A 17 3.32 15.12 4.15
CA TYR A 17 2.77 14.64 5.42
C TYR A 17 3.90 14.23 6.38
N PRO A 18 4.64 15.19 6.96
CA PRO A 18 5.81 14.90 7.79
C PRO A 18 5.49 14.13 9.08
N TRP A 19 4.25 14.17 9.54
CA TRP A 19 3.78 13.50 10.76
C TRP A 19 3.05 12.18 10.49
N ILE A 20 3.02 11.73 9.23
CA ILE A 20 2.34 10.48 8.90
C ILE A 20 3.07 9.32 9.56
N GLY A 21 2.32 8.45 10.26
CA GLY A 21 2.86 7.19 10.75
C GLY A 21 3.27 6.28 9.58
N THR A 22 3.73 5.07 9.88
CA THR A 22 4.07 4.07 8.85
C THR A 22 2.95 3.07 8.59
N LEU A 23 1.88 3.09 9.39
CA LEU A 23 0.73 2.18 9.27
C LEU A 23 -0.43 2.87 8.56
N LEU A 24 -0.92 2.24 7.49
CA LEU A 24 -2.15 2.61 6.81
C LEU A 24 -3.21 1.56 7.13
N GLN A 25 -4.26 1.95 7.85
CA GLN A 25 -5.43 1.09 8.07
C GLN A 25 -6.31 1.13 6.83
N VAL A 26 -6.00 0.23 5.89
CA VAL A 26 -6.71 0.08 4.63
C VAL A 26 -6.72 -1.39 4.24
N SER A 27 -7.85 -1.85 3.72
CA SER A 27 -7.97 -3.19 3.17
C SER A 27 -7.36 -3.28 1.76
N GLN A 28 -7.08 -4.52 1.34
CA GLN A 28 -6.64 -4.80 -0.03
C GLN A 28 -7.73 -4.46 -1.07
N GLU A 29 -8.99 -4.49 -0.66
CA GLU A 29 -10.13 -4.12 -1.50
C GLU A 29 -10.16 -2.62 -1.76
N GLU A 30 -9.99 -1.82 -0.71
CA GLU A 30 -9.88 -0.36 -0.82
C GLU A 30 -8.66 0.06 -1.64
N ILE A 31 -7.51 -0.62 -1.49
CA ILE A 31 -6.36 -0.42 -2.39
C ILE A 31 -6.72 -0.74 -3.84
N GLY A 32 -7.46 -1.82 -4.07
CA GLY A 32 -7.99 -2.16 -5.40
C GLY A 32 -8.82 -1.01 -5.97
N TYR A 33 -9.78 -0.51 -5.19
CA TYR A 33 -10.63 0.63 -5.56
C TYR A 33 -9.82 1.89 -5.88
N LEU A 34 -8.90 2.29 -5.01
CA LEU A 34 -8.07 3.50 -5.17
C LEU A 34 -7.13 3.42 -6.39
N THR A 35 -6.74 2.21 -6.79
CA THR A 35 -5.78 1.98 -7.88
C THR A 35 -6.46 1.61 -9.20
N GLY A 36 -7.79 1.44 -9.19
CA GLY A 36 -8.55 0.93 -10.34
C GLY A 36 -8.17 -0.51 -10.71
N THR A 37 -7.79 -1.32 -9.72
CA THR A 37 -7.43 -2.74 -9.90
C THR A 37 -8.37 -3.65 -9.11
N SER A 38 -8.44 -4.94 -9.47
CA SER A 38 -9.21 -5.89 -8.66
C SER A 38 -8.49 -6.17 -7.33
N ARG A 39 -9.25 -6.58 -6.30
CA ARG A 39 -8.70 -7.02 -5.00
C ARG A 39 -7.58 -8.06 -5.16
N GLN A 40 -7.73 -9.00 -6.10
CA GLN A 40 -6.73 -10.03 -6.36
C GLN A 40 -5.43 -9.45 -6.92
N ARG A 41 -5.52 -8.47 -7.85
CA ARG A 41 -4.33 -7.79 -8.39
C ARG A 41 -3.67 -6.88 -7.36
N ALA A 42 -4.46 -6.19 -6.54
CA ALA A 42 -3.96 -5.41 -5.41
C ALA A 42 -3.18 -6.30 -4.43
N ASN A 43 -3.77 -7.43 -4.01
CA ASN A 43 -3.09 -8.40 -3.14
C ASN A 43 -1.78 -8.92 -3.74
N GLN A 44 -1.78 -9.33 -5.01
CA GLN A 44 -0.56 -9.77 -5.70
C GLN A 44 0.51 -8.68 -5.72
N ALA A 45 0.14 -7.43 -5.97
CA ALA A 45 1.09 -6.33 -5.95
C ALA A 45 1.65 -6.08 -4.54
N LEU A 46 0.81 -6.12 -3.51
CA LEU A 46 1.23 -5.98 -2.12
C LEU A 46 2.18 -7.10 -1.69
N GLN A 47 1.88 -8.35 -2.05
CA GLN A 47 2.77 -9.50 -1.79
C GLN A 47 4.13 -9.37 -2.50
N VAL A 48 4.16 -8.79 -3.71
CA VAL A 48 5.43 -8.49 -4.38
C VAL A 48 6.22 -7.44 -3.61
N LEU A 49 5.58 -6.33 -3.24
CA LEU A 49 6.25 -5.25 -2.47
C LEU A 49 6.73 -5.73 -1.10
N GLU A 50 5.98 -6.62 -0.45
CA GLU A 50 6.37 -7.25 0.82
C GLU A 50 7.59 -8.17 0.66
N LYS A 51 7.64 -8.98 -0.42
CA LYS A 51 8.81 -9.82 -0.74
C LYS A 51 10.07 -9.00 -1.00
N GLU A 52 9.92 -7.82 -1.58
CA GLU A 52 11.02 -6.86 -1.79
C GLU A 52 11.40 -6.10 -0.50
N GLY A 53 10.71 -6.34 0.63
CA GLY A 53 11.00 -5.70 1.91
C GLY A 53 10.60 -4.22 1.99
N LEU A 54 9.70 -3.76 1.11
CA LEU A 54 9.28 -2.35 1.05
C LEU A 54 8.12 -2.03 1.99
N LEU A 55 7.32 -3.05 2.33
CA LEU A 55 6.19 -2.94 3.23
C LEU A 55 5.91 -4.29 3.88
N LYS A 56 4.98 -4.31 4.84
CA LYS A 56 4.39 -5.49 5.44
C LYS A 56 2.88 -5.40 5.37
N VAL A 57 2.22 -6.49 5.03
CA VAL A 57 0.76 -6.58 5.00
C VAL A 57 0.29 -7.25 6.28
N ASP A 58 -0.36 -6.49 7.15
CA ASP A 58 -0.96 -6.99 8.39
C ASP A 58 -2.48 -7.15 8.24
N TYR A 59 -3.11 -7.88 9.16
CA TYR A 59 -4.56 -7.98 9.18
C TYR A 59 -5.19 -6.60 9.39
N GLY A 60 -5.88 -6.09 8.36
CA GLY A 60 -6.53 -4.77 8.39
C GLY A 60 -5.60 -3.58 8.14
N GLY A 61 -4.36 -3.79 7.70
CA GLY A 61 -3.48 -2.65 7.39
C GLY A 61 -2.22 -2.99 6.61
N ILE A 62 -1.53 -1.93 6.16
CA ILE A 62 -0.26 -1.99 5.44
C ILE A 62 0.75 -1.13 6.19
N GLN A 63 1.86 -1.72 6.61
CA GLN A 63 2.97 -1.03 7.25
C GLN A 63 4.08 -0.77 6.25
N ILE A 64 4.48 0.48 6.03
CA ILE A 64 5.64 0.84 5.19
C ILE A 64 6.93 0.69 6.00
N LEU A 65 7.99 0.17 5.38
CA LEU A 65 9.29 -0.11 6.01
C LEU A 65 10.35 0.93 5.63
#